data_AF-A0A1D6F500-F1
#
_entry.id   AF-A0A1D6F500-F1
#
_cell.length_a   1.000
_cell.length_b   1.000
_cell.length_c   1.000
_cell.angle_alpha   90.00
_cell.angle_beta   90.00
_cell.angle_gamma   90.00
#
_symmetry.space_group_name_H-M   'P 1'
#
loop_
_entity.id
_entity.type
_entity.pdbx_description
1 polymer ?
#
loop_
_entity_poly.entity_id
_entity_poly.type
_entity_poly.pdbx_seq_one_letter_code
_entity_poly.pdbx_strand_id
1 'polypeptide(L)'
;MVLFRTLKELSTKRLAVDQKNYAEITGHLFEYTWNLWKSDVQTILQNLSMLSQRNDIDSVFEQSNDLALICDRWLLCLMIVRLLIFSGYASDSRTAQEVWQVREVCPTVLTAIKSLLPYYDTFKDKHAKLCDFAKRACTKLMKVLVTLQGRHPYSFVHETVLSATVDFCLNMITNPEQTGTTFEEFLIQSMVLVKSVLECKEYRPSPMGRVINENEPLSLEQRKKNFAAVASDMLKVILSGDRVVLLCNILVRRYFIFTAKDLEEWSENPESFHHEQNLVQWTEKKRPCAEALFIVIFEKYREV
;
A
#
# COMPACT_ATOMS: atom_id res chain seq x y z
N MET A 1 13.50 -18.79 -0.15
CA MET A 1 12.23 -19.30 -0.72
C MET A 1 11.52 -20.33 0.18
N VAL A 2 12.21 -21.35 0.71
CA VAL A 2 11.61 -22.40 1.57
C VAL A 2 10.90 -21.81 2.79
N LEU A 3 11.59 -20.96 3.58
CA LEU A 3 11.02 -20.32 4.76
C LEU A 3 9.70 -19.59 4.46
N PHE A 4 9.65 -18.80 3.38
CA PHE A 4 8.43 -18.09 2.98
C PHE A 4 7.27 -19.05 2.69
N ARG A 5 7.51 -20.17 1.98
CA ARG A 5 6.48 -21.16 1.67
C ARG A 5 5.95 -21.82 2.95
N THR A 6 6.84 -22.24 3.85
CA THR A 6 6.47 -22.83 5.14
C THR A 6 5.64 -21.86 5.99
N LEU A 7 6.09 -20.60 6.12
CA LEU A 7 5.33 -19.59 6.86
C LEU A 7 3.96 -19.33 6.21
N LYS A 8 3.87 -19.31 4.87
CA LYS A 8 2.60 -19.15 4.18
C LYS A 8 1.64 -20.29 4.50
N GLU A 9 2.11 -21.54 4.48
CA GLU A 9 1.29 -22.70 4.84
C GLU A 9 0.82 -22.63 6.30
N LEU A 10 1.73 -22.39 7.24
CA LEU A 10 1.40 -22.25 8.66
C LEU A 10 0.38 -21.13 8.91
N SER A 11 0.49 -20.02 8.18
CA SER A 11 -0.40 -18.85 8.34
C SER A 11 -1.87 -19.12 7.97
N THR A 12 -2.15 -20.22 7.26
CA THR A 12 -3.51 -20.59 6.86
C THR A 12 -4.26 -21.40 7.92
N LYS A 13 -3.54 -21.92 8.92
CA LYS A 13 -4.14 -22.71 9.99
C LYS A 13 -4.99 -21.84 10.90
N ARG A 14 -6.20 -22.31 11.24
CA ARG A 14 -7.21 -21.53 11.95
C ARG A 14 -7.44 -21.95 13.40
N LEU A 15 -6.87 -23.07 13.84
CA LEU A 15 -7.02 -23.52 15.22
C LEU A 15 -6.25 -22.58 16.16
N ALA A 16 -6.79 -22.34 17.36
CA ALA A 16 -6.20 -21.41 18.33
C ALA A 16 -4.76 -21.80 18.72
N VAL A 17 -4.48 -23.10 18.84
CA VAL A 17 -3.14 -23.63 19.13
C VAL A 17 -2.16 -23.28 18.01
N ASP A 18 -2.56 -23.47 16.74
CA ASP A 18 -1.71 -23.12 15.60
C ASP A 18 -1.47 -21.61 15.49
N GLN A 19 -2.49 -20.79 15.76
CA GLN A 19 -2.36 -19.33 15.77
C GLN A 19 -1.41 -18.85 16.86
N LYS A 20 -1.47 -19.46 18.05
CA LYS A 20 -0.52 -19.18 19.13
C LYS A 20 0.91 -19.56 18.73
N ASN A 21 1.10 -20.76 18.18
CA ASN A 21 2.40 -21.20 17.67
C ASN A 21 2.94 -20.25 16.58
N TYR A 22 2.07 -19.76 15.70
CA TYR A 22 2.46 -18.80 14.66
C TYR A 22 2.88 -17.43 15.25
N ALA A 23 2.20 -16.97 16.30
CA ALA A 23 2.57 -15.75 17.02
C ALA A 23 3.94 -15.89 17.70
N GLU A 24 4.25 -17.05 18.29
CA GLU A 24 5.57 -17.36 18.85
C GLU A 24 6.66 -17.35 17.78
N ILE A 25 6.44 -18.04 16.65
CA ILE A 25 7.35 -18.02 15.49
C ILE A 25 7.59 -16.57 15.01
N THR A 26 6.52 -15.77 14.98
CA THR A 26 6.60 -14.36 14.61
C THR A 26 7.52 -13.58 15.54
N GLY A 27 7.40 -13.78 16.86
CA GLY A 27 8.27 -13.16 17.85
C GLY A 27 9.75 -13.47 17.67
N HIS A 28 10.09 -14.68 17.18
CA HIS A 28 11.48 -15.08 16.93
C HIS A 28 12.05 -14.60 15.60
N LEU A 29 11.21 -14.50 14.56
CA LEU A 29 11.69 -14.24 13.19
C LEU A 29 11.61 -12.77 12.77
N PHE A 30 10.72 -11.98 13.38
CA PHE A 30 10.43 -10.62 12.93
C PHE A 30 11.70 -9.76 12.88
N GLU A 31 12.39 -9.64 14.02
CA GLU A 31 13.53 -8.73 14.17
C GLU A 31 14.67 -9.06 13.22
N TYR A 32 15.02 -10.34 13.11
CA TYR A 32 16.05 -10.81 12.19
C TYR A 32 15.69 -10.49 10.72
N THR A 33 14.48 -10.85 10.31
CA THR A 33 14.04 -10.66 8.91
C THR A 33 13.94 -9.17 8.57
N TRP A 34 13.47 -8.36 9.52
CA TRP A 34 13.31 -6.93 9.34
C TRP A 34 14.65 -6.19 9.27
N ASN A 35 15.61 -6.53 10.13
CA ASN A 35 16.96 -5.97 10.07
C ASN A 35 17.69 -6.36 8.78
N LEU A 36 17.53 -7.59 8.31
CA LEU A 36 18.05 -8.01 7.01
C LEU A 36 17.42 -7.20 5.86
N TRP A 37 16.11 -6.98 5.89
CA TRP A 37 15.42 -6.15 4.90
C TRP A 37 15.94 -4.70 4.89
N LYS A 38 16.19 -4.11 6.07
CA LYS A 38 16.74 -2.74 6.21
C LYS A 38 18.18 -2.65 5.66
N SER A 39 19.02 -3.64 5.92
CA SER A 39 20.38 -3.69 5.36
C SER A 39 20.37 -3.82 3.83
N ASP A 40 19.50 -4.68 3.31
CA ASP A 40 19.40 -4.92 1.87
C ASP A 40 18.91 -3.70 1.11
N VAL A 41 17.91 -2.96 1.62
CA VAL A 41 17.43 -1.75 0.92
C VAL A 41 18.52 -0.69 0.79
N GLN A 42 19.36 -0.53 1.83
CA GLN A 42 20.49 0.40 1.79
C GLN A 42 21.51 -0.03 0.73
N THR A 43 21.85 -1.32 0.70
CA THR A 43 22.77 -1.89 -0.29
C THR A 43 22.23 -1.74 -1.71
N ILE A 44 20.94 -2.01 -1.93
CA ILE A 44 20.28 -1.85 -3.23
C ILE A 44 20.34 -0.38 -3.67
N LEU A 45 19.95 0.57 -2.81
CA LEU A 45 19.94 1.99 -3.15
C LEU A 45 21.34 2.51 -3.50
N GLN A 46 22.37 2.08 -2.78
CA GLN A 46 23.77 2.42 -3.09
C GLN A 46 24.18 1.89 -4.48
N ASN A 47 23.85 0.64 -4.78
CA ASN A 47 24.15 0.05 -6.09
C ASN A 47 23.38 0.73 -7.23
N LEU A 48 22.10 1.01 -7.05
CA LEU A 48 21.30 1.74 -8.04
C LEU A 48 21.86 3.16 -8.29
N SER A 49 22.30 3.85 -7.23
CA SER A 49 22.95 5.15 -7.36
C SER A 49 24.24 5.05 -8.18
N MET A 50 25.10 4.06 -7.91
CA MET A 50 26.34 3.86 -8.68
C MET A 50 26.06 3.52 -10.15
N LEU A 51 25.05 2.69 -10.42
CA LEU A 51 24.66 2.32 -11.79
C LEU A 51 24.05 3.49 -12.55
N SER A 52 23.30 4.38 -11.87
CA SER A 52 22.68 5.55 -12.52
C SER A 52 23.68 6.53 -13.14
N GLN A 53 24.92 6.54 -12.63
CA GLN A 53 26.00 7.44 -13.06
C GLN A 53 26.87 6.85 -14.18
N ARG A 54 26.66 5.58 -14.55
CA ARG A 54 27.48 4.87 -15.55
C ARG A 54 26.74 4.72 -16.87
N ASN A 55 27.51 4.71 -17.96
CA ASN A 55 26.99 4.47 -19.31
C ASN A 55 27.00 2.97 -19.68
N ASP A 56 27.95 2.18 -19.15
CA ASP A 56 28.04 0.72 -19.35
C ASP A 56 27.31 -0.06 -18.23
N ILE A 57 25.99 0.02 -18.20
CA ILE A 57 25.16 -0.62 -17.15
C ILE A 57 25.05 -2.14 -17.38
N ASP A 58 24.89 -2.57 -18.63
CA ASP A 58 24.62 -3.96 -19.00
C ASP A 58 25.76 -4.91 -18.60
N SER A 59 27.01 -4.53 -18.87
CA SER A 59 28.19 -5.36 -18.55
C SER A 59 28.38 -5.56 -17.05
N VAL A 60 28.06 -4.55 -16.24
CA VAL A 60 28.21 -4.59 -14.77
C VAL A 60 27.06 -5.33 -14.12
N PHE A 61 25.82 -5.14 -14.58
CA PHE A 61 24.67 -5.81 -14.00
C PHE A 61 24.68 -7.32 -14.30
N GLU A 62 25.12 -7.73 -15.49
CA GLU A 62 25.30 -9.16 -15.83
C GLU A 62 26.46 -9.81 -15.06
N GLN A 63 27.50 -9.05 -14.73
CA GLN A 63 28.58 -9.53 -13.84
C GLN A 63 28.15 -9.56 -12.35
N SER A 64 27.19 -8.71 -11.96
CA SER A 64 26.70 -8.58 -10.58
C SER A 64 25.54 -9.53 -10.28
N ASN A 65 25.80 -10.84 -10.37
CA ASN A 65 24.86 -11.88 -9.92
C ASN A 65 24.43 -11.65 -8.45
N ASP A 66 25.31 -11.05 -7.64
CA ASP A 66 25.07 -10.72 -6.25
C ASP A 66 23.96 -9.70 -6.04
N LEU A 67 23.86 -8.64 -6.87
CA LEU A 67 22.82 -7.62 -6.72
C LEU A 67 21.43 -8.18 -7.01
N ALA A 68 21.31 -9.02 -8.04
CA ALA A 68 20.05 -9.70 -8.36
C ALA A 68 19.58 -10.58 -7.19
N LEU A 69 20.50 -11.34 -6.58
CA LEU A 69 20.21 -12.17 -5.41
C LEU A 69 19.80 -11.33 -4.19
N ILE A 70 20.44 -10.19 -3.95
CA ILE A 70 20.07 -9.26 -2.88
C ILE A 70 18.66 -8.69 -3.13
N CYS A 71 18.35 -8.27 -4.36
CA CYS A 71 17.03 -7.78 -4.75
C CYS A 71 15.91 -8.81 -4.51
N ASP A 72 16.14 -10.07 -4.88
CA ASP A 72 15.17 -11.14 -4.67
C ASP A 72 15.03 -11.51 -3.19
N ARG A 73 16.14 -11.55 -2.43
CA ARG A 73 16.13 -11.73 -0.97
C ARG A 73 15.34 -10.62 -0.28
N TRP A 74 15.60 -9.37 -0.63
CA TRP A 74 14.93 -8.20 -0.08
C TRP A 74 13.41 -8.25 -0.30
N LEU A 75 12.96 -8.60 -1.51
CA LEU A 75 11.54 -8.76 -1.79
C LEU A 75 10.91 -9.96 -1.07
N LEU A 76 11.64 -11.05 -0.88
CA LEU A 76 11.20 -12.17 -0.06
C LEU A 76 11.07 -11.78 1.41
N CYS A 77 12.04 -11.04 1.97
CA CYS A 77 11.98 -10.53 3.33
C CYS A 77 10.76 -9.60 3.51
N LEU A 78 10.46 -8.74 2.53
CA LEU A 78 9.26 -7.90 2.56
C LEU A 78 7.98 -8.75 2.67
N MET A 79 7.90 -9.82 1.87
CA MET A 79 6.75 -10.73 1.86
C MET A 79 6.62 -11.51 3.17
N ILE A 80 7.74 -11.91 3.78
CA ILE A 80 7.79 -12.56 5.09
C ILE A 80 7.34 -11.58 6.18
N VAL A 81 7.93 -10.38 6.26
CA VAL A 81 7.58 -9.35 7.26
C VAL A 81 6.09 -9.02 7.21
N ARG A 82 5.54 -8.79 6.01
CA ARG A 82 4.09 -8.57 5.83
C ARG A 82 3.27 -9.74 6.39
N LEU A 83 3.68 -10.97 6.12
CA LEU A 83 2.96 -12.17 6.56
C LEU A 83 3.05 -12.37 8.08
N LEU A 84 4.23 -12.17 8.66
CA LEU A 84 4.46 -12.21 10.10
C LEU A 84 3.57 -11.20 10.82
N ILE A 85 3.50 -9.95 10.33
CA ILE A 85 2.61 -8.95 10.94
C ILE A 85 1.13 -9.36 10.79
N PHE A 86 0.71 -9.71 9.57
CA PHE A 86 -0.68 -9.98 9.25
C PHE A 86 -1.27 -11.19 9.98
N SER A 87 -0.48 -12.26 10.12
CA SER A 87 -0.93 -13.54 10.68
C SER A 87 -0.43 -13.78 12.11
N GLY A 88 0.64 -13.11 12.54
CA GLY A 88 1.23 -13.24 13.87
C GLY A 88 0.58 -12.40 14.96
N TYR A 89 -0.11 -11.32 14.59
CA TYR A 89 -0.78 -10.44 15.55
C TYR A 89 -2.30 -10.42 15.33
N ALA A 90 -3.06 -10.38 16.43
CA ALA A 90 -4.50 -10.19 16.35
C ALA A 90 -4.86 -8.82 15.74
N SER A 91 -6.04 -8.72 15.13
CA SER A 91 -6.52 -7.46 14.54
C SER A 91 -6.74 -6.41 15.59
N ASP A 92 -6.10 -5.26 15.42
CA ASP A 92 -6.35 -4.13 16.30
C ASP A 92 -7.78 -3.61 16.15
N SER A 93 -8.42 -3.78 14.98
CA SER A 93 -9.85 -3.53 14.82
C SER A 93 -10.72 -4.36 15.77
N ARG A 94 -10.25 -5.55 16.17
CA ARG A 94 -10.91 -6.42 17.14
C ARG A 94 -10.48 -6.12 18.57
N THR A 95 -9.17 -6.03 18.81
CA THR A 95 -8.58 -5.97 20.16
C THR A 95 -8.38 -4.57 20.70
N ALA A 96 -8.42 -3.54 19.85
CA ALA A 96 -7.96 -2.17 20.09
C ALA A 96 -6.59 -2.10 20.78
N GLN A 97 -5.72 -3.07 20.48
CA GLN A 97 -4.34 -3.14 20.93
C GLN A 97 -3.45 -2.89 19.73
N GLU A 98 -2.58 -1.90 19.85
CA GLU A 98 -1.71 -1.49 18.76
C GLU A 98 -0.61 -2.53 18.50
N VAL A 99 -0.31 -2.73 17.23
CA VAL A 99 0.77 -3.58 16.74
C VAL A 99 1.92 -2.66 16.35
N TRP A 100 2.87 -2.51 17.27
CA TRP A 100 3.97 -1.55 17.13
C TRP A 100 4.82 -1.78 15.86
N GLN A 101 4.87 -3.01 15.36
CA GLN A 101 5.54 -3.36 14.10
C GLN A 101 4.96 -2.60 12.91
N VAL A 102 3.67 -2.27 12.92
CA VAL A 102 3.06 -1.43 11.87
C VAL A 102 3.65 -0.02 11.90
N ARG A 103 3.88 0.53 13.10
CA ARG A 103 4.47 1.86 13.29
C ARG A 103 5.95 1.91 12.92
N GLU A 104 6.67 0.78 12.97
CA GLU A 104 8.06 0.69 12.53
C GLU A 104 8.17 0.44 11.00
N VAL A 105 7.39 -0.52 10.49
CA VAL A 105 7.51 -0.99 9.10
C VAL A 105 6.94 0.02 8.12
N CYS A 106 5.76 0.60 8.38
CA CYS A 106 5.09 1.46 7.40
C CYS A 106 5.90 2.72 7.02
N PRO A 107 6.47 3.51 7.96
CA PRO A 107 7.26 4.68 7.60
C PRO A 107 8.53 4.31 6.81
N THR A 108 9.17 3.20 7.20
CA THR A 108 10.38 2.70 6.54
C THR A 108 10.08 2.22 5.12
N VAL A 109 8.98 1.50 4.93
CA VAL A 109 8.48 1.07 3.60
C VAL A 109 8.13 2.28 2.74
N LEU A 110 7.44 3.29 3.30
CA LEU A 110 7.13 4.53 2.57
C LEU A 110 8.40 5.27 2.14
N THR A 111 9.41 5.31 3.01
CA THR A 111 10.72 5.91 2.70
C THR A 111 11.41 5.15 1.56
N ALA A 112 11.41 3.81 1.60
CA ALA A 112 11.96 2.99 0.53
C ALA A 112 11.23 3.21 -0.80
N ILE A 113 9.90 3.39 -0.80
CA ILE A 113 9.14 3.76 -2.00
C ILE A 113 9.64 5.09 -2.55
N LYS A 114 9.72 6.13 -1.70
CA LYS A 114 10.19 7.47 -2.10
C LYS A 114 11.61 7.44 -2.68
N SER A 115 12.49 6.59 -2.14
CA SER A 115 13.87 6.46 -2.62
C SER A 115 14.00 5.62 -3.89
N LEU A 116 13.11 4.63 -4.12
CA LEU A 116 13.18 3.75 -5.28
C LEU A 116 12.45 4.32 -6.51
N LEU A 117 11.40 5.12 -6.30
CA LEU A 117 10.57 5.65 -7.38
C LEU A 117 11.37 6.44 -8.43
N PRO A 118 12.34 7.32 -8.08
CA PRO A 118 13.12 8.07 -9.07
C PRO A 118 13.95 7.18 -10.02
N TYR A 119 14.31 5.97 -9.59
CA TYR A 119 15.06 5.04 -10.43
C TYR A 119 14.21 4.44 -11.55
N TYR A 120 12.87 4.45 -11.45
CA TYR A 120 12.02 4.10 -12.58
C TYR A 120 12.30 5.02 -13.76
N ASP A 121 12.23 6.34 -13.57
CA ASP A 121 12.48 7.31 -14.63
C ASP A 121 13.92 7.24 -15.15
N THR A 122 14.87 7.10 -14.22
CA THR A 122 16.30 7.02 -14.53
C THR A 122 16.63 5.85 -15.49
N PHE A 123 15.97 4.70 -15.31
CA PHE A 123 16.26 3.49 -16.07
C PHE A 123 15.24 3.18 -17.18
N LYS A 124 14.12 3.91 -17.30
CA LYS A 124 13.04 3.57 -18.24
C LYS A 124 13.51 3.41 -19.69
N ASP A 125 14.45 4.27 -20.10
CA ASP A 125 15.01 4.29 -21.46
C ASP A 125 16.44 3.73 -21.53
N LYS A 126 17.00 3.30 -20.38
CA LYS A 126 18.41 2.87 -20.26
C LYS A 126 18.58 1.39 -19.99
N HIS A 127 17.72 0.79 -19.16
CA HIS A 127 17.90 -0.59 -18.71
C HIS A 127 16.60 -1.25 -18.24
N ALA A 128 15.99 -2.05 -19.12
CA ALA A 128 14.67 -2.65 -18.92
C ALA A 128 14.56 -3.46 -17.61
N LYS A 129 15.53 -4.33 -17.30
CA LYS A 129 15.48 -5.19 -16.09
C LYS A 129 15.47 -4.37 -14.78
N LEU A 130 16.17 -3.23 -14.75
CA LEU A 130 16.25 -2.37 -13.56
C LEU A 130 15.00 -1.51 -13.42
N CYS A 131 14.48 -1.01 -14.54
CA CYS A 131 13.18 -0.36 -14.62
C CYS A 131 12.06 -1.29 -14.11
N ASP A 132 12.02 -2.54 -14.59
CA ASP A 132 11.02 -3.52 -14.17
C ASP A 132 11.17 -3.89 -12.70
N PHE A 133 12.40 -3.99 -12.19
CA PHE A 133 12.65 -4.15 -10.77
C PHE A 133 12.07 -2.98 -9.96
N ALA A 134 12.37 -1.72 -10.34
CA ALA A 134 11.87 -0.54 -9.64
C ALA A 134 10.34 -0.49 -9.62
N LYS A 135 9.69 -0.79 -10.76
CA LYS A 135 8.23 -0.90 -10.86
C LYS A 135 7.66 -1.96 -9.92
N ARG A 136 8.21 -3.17 -9.99
CA ARG A 136 7.81 -4.32 -9.18
C ARG A 136 7.99 -4.05 -7.68
N ALA A 137 9.11 -3.43 -7.31
CA ALA A 137 9.45 -3.08 -5.94
C ALA A 137 8.46 -2.07 -5.37
N CYS A 138 8.29 -0.91 -6.01
CA CYS A 138 7.39 0.15 -5.53
C CYS A 138 5.94 -0.36 -5.42
N THR A 139 5.48 -1.15 -6.39
CA THR A 139 4.13 -1.76 -6.36
C THR A 139 3.96 -2.71 -5.18
N LYS A 140 4.93 -3.60 -4.93
CA LYS A 140 4.88 -4.55 -3.81
C LYS A 140 4.94 -3.84 -2.45
N LEU A 141 5.77 -2.82 -2.32
CA LEU A 141 5.85 -1.98 -1.12
C LEU A 141 4.51 -1.28 -0.85
N MET A 142 3.89 -0.66 -1.86
CA MET A 142 2.58 -0.02 -1.69
C MET A 142 1.50 -1.03 -1.29
N LYS A 143 1.49 -2.22 -1.90
CA LYS A 143 0.56 -3.31 -1.52
C LYS A 143 0.73 -3.75 -0.07
N VAL A 144 1.94 -3.70 0.48
CA VAL A 144 2.19 -3.98 1.91
C VAL A 144 1.51 -2.92 2.77
N LEU A 145 1.65 -1.64 2.44
CA LEU A 145 0.99 -0.54 3.17
C LEU A 145 -0.53 -0.68 3.15
N VAL A 146 -1.13 -0.96 1.99
CA VAL A 146 -2.57 -1.25 1.85
C VAL A 146 -2.99 -2.43 2.73
N THR A 147 -2.23 -3.54 2.68
CA THR A 147 -2.52 -4.74 3.46
C THR A 147 -2.48 -4.46 4.97
N LEU A 148 -1.47 -3.73 5.44
CA LEU A 148 -1.31 -3.41 6.85
C LEU A 148 -2.37 -2.41 7.32
N GLN A 149 -2.72 -1.41 6.51
CA GLN A 149 -3.80 -0.48 6.81
C GLN A 149 -5.15 -1.20 6.98
N GLY A 150 -5.48 -2.15 6.08
CA GLY A 150 -6.73 -2.90 6.17
C GLY A 150 -6.77 -3.89 7.35
N ARG A 151 -5.61 -4.46 7.73
CA ARG A 151 -5.52 -5.47 8.80
C ARG A 151 -5.37 -4.88 10.20
N HIS A 152 -4.66 -3.77 10.30
CA HIS A 152 -4.33 -3.08 11.54
C HIS A 152 -4.62 -1.58 11.43
N PRO A 153 -5.89 -1.19 11.19
CA PRO A 153 -6.27 0.20 10.94
C PRO A 153 -5.89 1.12 12.10
N TYR A 154 -6.02 0.70 13.36
CA TYR A 154 -5.72 1.59 14.50
C TYR A 154 -4.22 1.84 14.68
N SER A 155 -3.39 0.81 14.49
CA SER A 155 -1.93 0.94 14.53
C SER A 155 -1.39 1.82 13.40
N PHE A 156 -2.15 1.91 12.30
CA PHE A 156 -1.87 2.81 11.19
C PHE A 156 -2.18 4.28 11.53
N VAL A 157 -3.01 4.56 12.55
CA VAL A 157 -3.36 5.93 13.02
C VAL A 157 -2.20 6.53 13.78
N HIS A 158 -1.23 7.04 13.04
CA HIS A 158 -0.08 7.76 13.55
C HIS A 158 0.39 8.77 12.49
N GLU A 159 0.92 9.92 12.90
CA GLU A 159 1.31 11.00 11.98
C GLU A 159 2.33 10.54 10.93
N THR A 160 3.37 9.82 11.36
CA THR A 160 4.41 9.27 10.47
C THR A 160 3.93 8.11 9.59
N VAL A 161 2.69 7.64 9.79
CA VAL A 161 2.10 6.51 9.07
C VAL A 161 0.90 6.98 8.25
N LEU A 162 -0.27 7.21 8.87
CA LEU A 162 -1.49 7.60 8.18
C LEU A 162 -1.30 8.89 7.39
N SER A 163 -0.85 9.97 8.05
CA SER A 163 -0.72 11.26 7.39
C SER A 163 0.31 11.23 6.28
N ALA A 164 1.52 10.75 6.59
CA ALA A 164 2.60 10.69 5.61
C ALA A 164 2.26 9.81 4.37
N THR A 165 1.58 8.69 4.57
CA THR A 165 1.25 7.74 3.50
C THR A 165 0.11 8.25 2.62
N VAL A 166 -0.97 8.76 3.23
CA VAL A 166 -2.12 9.31 2.50
C VAL A 166 -1.73 10.57 1.75
N ASP A 167 -1.00 11.48 2.39
CA ASP A 167 -0.52 12.71 1.75
C ASP A 167 0.35 12.41 0.52
N PHE A 168 1.29 11.48 0.67
CA PHE A 168 2.12 11.03 -0.44
C PHE A 168 1.30 10.45 -1.60
N CYS A 169 0.33 9.57 -1.33
CA CYS A 169 -0.52 9.01 -2.38
C CYS A 169 -1.41 10.07 -3.04
N LEU A 170 -1.96 11.02 -2.28
CA LEU A 170 -2.74 12.13 -2.84
C LEU A 170 -1.89 13.01 -3.75
N ASN A 171 -0.63 13.29 -3.39
CA ASN A 171 0.29 14.04 -4.23
C ASN A 171 0.64 13.27 -5.52
N MET A 172 0.81 11.95 -5.45
CA MET A 172 1.01 11.10 -6.63
C MET A 172 -0.19 11.11 -7.58
N ILE A 173 -1.41 11.13 -7.05
CA ILE A 173 -2.64 11.15 -7.86
C ILE A 173 -2.87 12.53 -8.48
N THR A 174 -2.70 13.59 -7.69
CA THR A 174 -3.02 14.95 -8.14
C THR A 174 -1.91 15.52 -9.04
N ASN A 175 -0.66 15.31 -8.67
CA ASN A 175 0.49 15.94 -9.31
C ASN A 175 1.66 14.95 -9.53
N PRO A 176 1.49 13.97 -10.44
CA PRO A 176 2.54 13.01 -10.74
C PRO A 176 3.80 13.71 -11.28
N GLU A 177 3.68 14.77 -12.07
CA GLU A 177 4.84 15.44 -12.69
C GLU A 177 5.79 16.11 -11.67
N GLN A 178 5.25 16.72 -10.61
CA GLN A 178 6.08 17.34 -9.56
C GLN A 178 6.65 16.34 -8.56
N THR A 179 6.01 15.16 -8.43
CA THR A 179 6.43 14.14 -7.46
C THR A 179 7.33 13.06 -8.08
N GLY A 180 7.54 13.11 -9.41
CA GLY A 180 8.37 12.21 -10.20
C GLY A 180 7.55 11.29 -11.11
N THR A 181 8.14 10.80 -12.20
CA THR A 181 7.45 9.93 -13.16
C THR A 181 6.82 8.72 -12.46
N THR A 182 5.51 8.59 -12.56
CA THR A 182 4.74 7.44 -12.03
C THR A 182 4.46 6.43 -13.14
N PHE A 183 4.07 5.21 -12.77
CA PHE A 183 3.57 4.20 -13.70
C PHE A 183 2.20 3.69 -13.23
N GLU A 184 1.44 3.08 -14.15
CA GLU A 184 0.02 2.79 -13.97
C GLU A 184 -0.27 1.95 -12.72
N GLU A 185 0.46 0.85 -12.51
CA GLU A 185 0.23 -0.04 -11.38
C GLU A 185 0.44 0.67 -10.04
N PHE A 186 1.39 1.61 -9.95
CA PHE A 186 1.64 2.37 -8.74
C PHE A 186 0.57 3.43 -8.45
N LEU A 187 0.08 4.09 -9.51
CA LEU A 187 -1.06 5.01 -9.37
C LEU A 187 -2.31 4.27 -8.91
N ILE A 188 -2.59 3.08 -9.46
CA ILE A 188 -3.69 2.23 -9.01
C ILE A 188 -3.52 1.91 -7.51
N GLN A 189 -2.34 1.45 -7.08
CA GLN A 189 -2.13 1.14 -5.66
C GLN A 189 -2.23 2.37 -4.75
N SER A 190 -1.87 3.56 -5.25
CA SER A 190 -2.03 4.83 -4.51
C SER A 190 -3.52 5.18 -4.34
N MET A 191 -4.33 5.05 -5.39
CA MET A 191 -5.78 5.24 -5.30
C MET A 191 -6.43 4.18 -4.40
N VAL A 192 -6.01 2.92 -4.49
CA VAL A 192 -6.50 1.81 -3.63
C VAL A 192 -6.22 2.11 -2.15
N LEU A 193 -5.03 2.61 -1.81
CA LEU A 193 -4.70 3.00 -0.44
C LEU A 193 -5.63 4.12 0.05
N VAL A 194 -5.74 5.22 -0.70
CA VAL A 194 -6.58 6.37 -0.33
C VAL A 194 -8.04 5.91 -0.14
N LYS A 195 -8.55 5.09 -1.07
CA LYS A 195 -9.90 4.53 -0.97
C LYS A 195 -10.08 3.69 0.29
N SER A 196 -9.13 2.78 0.56
CA SER A 196 -9.17 1.87 1.72
C SER A 196 -9.16 2.62 3.04
N VAL A 197 -8.39 3.72 3.13
CA VAL A 197 -8.41 4.64 4.27
C VAL A 197 -9.75 5.37 4.39
N LEU A 198 -10.32 5.86 3.29
CA LEU A 198 -11.57 6.64 3.35
C LEU A 198 -12.80 5.79 3.68
N GLU A 199 -12.84 4.55 3.22
CA GLU A 199 -13.89 3.56 3.50
C GLU A 199 -13.71 2.84 4.83
N CYS A 200 -12.55 2.97 5.48
CA CYS A 200 -12.26 2.29 6.73
C CYS A 200 -13.33 2.62 7.78
N LYS A 201 -14.06 1.59 8.21
CA LYS A 201 -15.20 1.72 9.13
C LYS A 201 -14.72 2.11 10.52
N GLU A 202 -13.52 1.67 10.87
CA GLU A 202 -12.82 1.94 12.13
C GLU A 202 -12.42 3.41 12.28
N TYR A 203 -12.34 4.18 11.19
CA TYR A 203 -12.04 5.62 11.24
C TYR A 203 -13.30 6.49 11.33
N ARG A 204 -14.49 5.90 11.35
CA ARG A 204 -15.74 6.64 11.49
C ARG A 204 -16.12 6.76 12.96
N PRO A 205 -16.30 7.97 13.51
CA PRO A 205 -16.89 8.13 14.83
C PRO A 205 -18.29 7.53 14.80
N SER A 206 -18.54 6.51 15.65
CA SER A 206 -19.84 5.85 15.67
C SER A 206 -20.93 6.86 16.06
N PRO A 207 -22.06 6.93 15.33
CA PRO A 207 -23.22 7.68 15.81
C PRO A 207 -23.63 7.08 17.16
N MET A 208 -24.04 7.96 18.07
CA MET A 208 -24.32 7.72 19.50
C MET A 208 -25.46 6.72 19.81
N GLY A 209 -25.82 5.80 18.91
CA GLY A 209 -27.06 5.02 19.02
C GLY A 209 -27.04 3.61 18.40
N ARG A 210 -25.89 2.94 18.28
CA ARG A 210 -25.89 1.49 18.01
C ARG A 210 -26.14 0.73 19.29
N VAL A 211 -26.96 -0.32 19.19
CA VAL A 211 -27.26 -1.29 20.26
C VAL A 211 -25.96 -1.64 20.96
N ILE A 212 -25.86 -1.27 22.24
CA ILE A 212 -24.74 -1.62 23.10
C ILE A 212 -24.63 -3.13 23.02
N ASN A 213 -23.52 -3.64 22.49
CA ASN A 213 -23.25 -5.06 22.59
C ASN A 213 -22.88 -5.29 24.06
N GLU A 214 -23.82 -5.75 24.87
CA GLU A 214 -23.67 -5.89 26.33
C GLU A 214 -22.42 -6.72 26.74
N ASN A 215 -21.84 -7.46 25.79
CA ASN A 215 -20.65 -8.27 25.97
C ASN A 215 -19.30 -7.55 25.73
N GLU A 216 -19.28 -6.31 25.20
CA GLU A 216 -18.01 -5.61 24.93
C GLU A 216 -17.59 -4.72 26.12
N PRO A 217 -16.34 -4.84 26.63
CA PRO A 217 -15.91 -4.03 27.77
C PRO A 217 -15.98 -2.53 27.42
N LEU A 218 -16.60 -1.72 28.29
CA LEU A 218 -16.69 -0.26 28.12
C LEU A 218 -15.32 0.40 27.83
N SER A 219 -14.23 -0.14 28.39
CA SER A 219 -12.87 0.34 28.15
C SER A 219 -12.37 0.07 26.73
N LEU A 220 -12.78 -1.03 26.10
CA LEU A 220 -12.41 -1.39 24.74
C LEU A 220 -13.12 -0.47 23.72
N GLU A 221 -14.42 -0.26 23.89
CA GLU A 221 -15.19 0.68 23.05
C GLU A 221 -14.62 2.09 23.12
N GLN A 222 -14.27 2.57 24.32
CA GLN A 222 -13.70 3.89 24.49
C GLN A 222 -12.36 4.03 23.74
N ARG A 223 -11.50 3.02 23.75
CA ARG A 223 -10.25 3.03 22.97
C ARG A 223 -10.52 3.10 21.47
N LYS A 224 -11.46 2.30 20.96
CA LYS A 224 -11.85 2.35 19.53
C LYS A 224 -12.38 3.73 19.14
N LYS A 225 -13.21 4.35 19.99
CA LYS A 225 -13.71 5.72 19.78
C LYS A 225 -12.57 6.74 19.74
N ASN A 226 -11.60 6.63 20.64
CA ASN A 226 -10.44 7.53 20.65
C ASN A 226 -9.62 7.42 19.35
N PHE A 227 -9.31 6.19 18.89
CA PHE A 227 -8.62 6.01 17.62
C PHE A 227 -9.41 6.56 16.43
N ALA A 228 -10.71 6.32 16.38
CA ALA A 228 -11.57 6.82 15.32
C ALA A 228 -11.59 8.36 15.28
N ALA A 229 -11.65 9.02 16.44
CA ALA A 229 -11.59 10.48 16.55
C ALA A 229 -10.25 11.02 16.02
N VAL A 230 -9.12 10.46 16.49
CA VAL A 230 -7.78 10.87 16.04
C VAL A 230 -7.62 10.66 14.53
N ALA A 231 -8.05 9.51 13.99
CA ALA A 231 -8.01 9.23 12.56
C ALA A 231 -8.87 10.22 11.76
N SER A 232 -10.07 10.51 12.23
CA SER A 232 -10.96 11.48 11.59
C SER A 232 -10.34 12.87 11.56
N ASP A 233 -9.69 13.31 12.63
CA ASP A 233 -9.08 14.64 12.70
C ASP A 233 -7.84 14.74 11.81
N MET A 234 -6.99 13.70 11.79
CA MET A 234 -5.87 13.61 10.83
C MET A 234 -6.38 13.69 9.38
N LEU A 235 -7.43 12.93 9.04
CA LEU A 235 -7.97 12.93 7.68
C LEU A 235 -8.60 14.25 7.28
N LYS A 236 -9.25 14.98 8.20
CA LYS A 236 -9.76 16.34 7.91
C LYS A 236 -8.63 17.32 7.57
N VAL A 237 -7.47 17.21 8.23
CA VAL A 237 -6.31 18.05 7.94
C VAL A 237 -5.72 17.71 6.57
N ILE A 238 -5.57 16.41 6.26
CA ILE A 238 -4.96 15.95 5.00
C ILE A 238 -5.89 16.24 3.81
N LEU A 239 -7.20 16.04 3.97
CA LEU A 239 -8.24 16.23 2.96
C LEU A 239 -9.07 17.47 3.29
N SER A 240 -8.43 18.63 3.19
CA SER A 240 -9.14 19.92 3.20
C SER A 240 -10.14 20.00 2.04
N GLY A 241 -11.18 20.84 2.18
CA GLY A 241 -12.21 21.01 1.15
C GLY A 241 -11.61 21.32 -0.23
N ASP A 242 -10.66 22.25 -0.30
CA ASP A 242 -9.96 22.59 -1.54
C ASP A 242 -9.24 21.39 -2.16
N ARG A 243 -8.59 20.55 -1.34
CA ARG A 243 -7.88 19.36 -1.81
C ARG A 243 -8.85 18.30 -2.31
N VAL A 244 -10.00 18.15 -1.66
CA VAL A 244 -11.08 17.25 -2.10
C VAL A 244 -11.60 17.69 -3.47
N VAL A 245 -11.90 18.98 -3.65
CA VAL A 245 -12.36 19.53 -4.94
C VAL A 245 -11.30 19.33 -6.03
N LEU A 246 -10.03 19.61 -5.72
CA LEU A 246 -8.91 19.37 -6.65
C LEU A 246 -8.82 17.90 -7.04
N LEU A 247 -8.88 16.99 -6.07
CA LEU A 247 -8.81 15.56 -6.30
C LEU A 247 -9.97 15.08 -7.20
N CYS A 248 -11.20 15.48 -6.91
CA CYS A 248 -12.38 15.16 -7.73
C CYS A 248 -12.21 15.64 -9.17
N ASN A 249 -11.77 16.89 -9.36
CA ASN A 249 -11.52 17.43 -10.70
C ASN A 249 -10.48 16.62 -11.46
N ILE A 250 -9.40 16.20 -10.79
CA ILE A 250 -8.33 15.41 -11.42
C ILE A 250 -8.79 13.99 -11.74
N LEU A 251 -9.54 13.34 -10.84
CA LEU A 251 -10.13 12.01 -11.08
C LEU A 251 -10.96 12.00 -12.37
N VAL A 252 -11.87 12.96 -12.52
CA VAL A 252 -12.72 13.07 -13.70
C VAL A 252 -11.91 13.47 -14.94
N ARG A 253 -11.10 14.53 -14.86
CA ARG A 253 -10.43 15.09 -16.05
C ARG A 253 -9.23 14.28 -16.54
N ARG A 254 -8.61 13.46 -15.70
CA ARG A 254 -7.39 12.71 -16.07
C ARG A 254 -7.61 11.21 -16.12
N TYR A 255 -8.44 10.66 -15.23
CA TYR A 255 -8.50 9.22 -15.04
C TYR A 255 -9.80 8.56 -15.52
N PHE A 256 -10.88 9.32 -15.78
CA PHE A 256 -12.13 8.77 -16.36
C PHE A 256 -12.10 8.70 -17.89
N ILE A 257 -11.07 9.25 -18.54
CA ILE A 257 -10.98 9.33 -19.99
C ILE A 257 -10.76 7.92 -20.57
N PHE A 258 -11.57 7.55 -21.57
CA PHE A 258 -11.28 6.39 -22.43
C PHE A 258 -10.04 6.66 -23.27
N THR A 259 -9.07 5.76 -23.19
CA THR A 259 -7.88 5.79 -24.02
C THR A 259 -8.20 5.34 -25.45
N ALA A 260 -7.32 5.63 -26.40
CA ALA A 260 -7.46 5.12 -27.77
C ALA A 260 -7.59 3.60 -27.80
N LYS A 261 -6.83 2.91 -26.95
CA LYS A 261 -6.89 1.45 -26.78
C LYS A 261 -8.27 0.99 -26.29
N ASP A 262 -8.86 1.67 -25.31
CA ASP A 262 -10.21 1.31 -24.82
C ASP A 262 -11.26 1.44 -25.94
N LEU A 263 -11.14 2.47 -26.78
CA LEU A 263 -12.04 2.68 -27.92
C LEU A 263 -11.84 1.63 -29.02
N GLU A 264 -10.59 1.20 -29.23
CA GLU A 264 -10.25 0.13 -30.17
C GLU A 264 -10.81 -1.22 -29.69
N GLU A 265 -10.56 -1.60 -28.43
CA GLU A 265 -11.13 -2.81 -27.81
C GLU A 265 -12.67 -2.81 -27.86
N TRP A 266 -13.29 -1.66 -27.61
CA TRP A 266 -14.74 -1.51 -27.75
C TRP A 266 -15.19 -1.69 -29.20
N SER A 267 -14.46 -1.14 -30.17
CA SER A 267 -14.81 -1.26 -31.59
C SER A 267 -14.65 -2.69 -32.12
N GLU A 268 -13.65 -3.44 -31.64
CA GLU A 268 -13.36 -4.80 -32.05
C GLU A 268 -14.38 -5.80 -31.47
N ASN A 269 -14.71 -5.67 -30.18
CA ASN A 269 -15.64 -6.57 -29.52
C ASN A 269 -16.43 -5.86 -28.39
N PRO A 270 -17.56 -5.23 -28.72
CA PRO A 270 -18.34 -4.45 -27.75
C PRO A 270 -18.96 -5.29 -26.62
N GLU A 271 -19.29 -6.56 -26.89
CA GLU A 271 -19.85 -7.47 -25.88
C GLU A 271 -18.79 -7.85 -24.84
N SER A 272 -17.58 -8.24 -25.28
CA SER A 272 -16.45 -8.51 -24.40
C SER A 272 -16.09 -7.28 -23.57
N PHE A 273 -16.01 -6.11 -24.22
CA PHE A 273 -15.73 -4.86 -23.54
C PHE A 273 -16.77 -4.56 -22.44
N HIS A 274 -18.06 -4.72 -22.74
CA HIS A 274 -19.13 -4.55 -21.74
C HIS A 274 -19.02 -5.55 -20.58
N HIS A 275 -18.71 -6.82 -20.86
CA HIS A 275 -18.52 -7.81 -19.80
C HIS A 275 -17.33 -7.47 -18.91
N GLU A 276 -16.22 -7.00 -19.47
CA GLU A 276 -15.06 -6.58 -18.69
C GLU A 276 -15.36 -5.40 -17.76
N GLN A 277 -16.13 -4.41 -18.22
CA GLN A 277 -16.53 -3.28 -17.37
C GLN A 277 -17.37 -3.74 -16.16
N ASN A 278 -18.17 -4.81 -16.31
CA ASN A 278 -18.97 -5.38 -15.25
C ASN A 278 -18.17 -6.19 -14.21
N LEU A 279 -16.90 -6.52 -14.48
CA LEU A 279 -16.05 -7.28 -13.55
C LEU A 279 -15.56 -6.46 -12.34
N VAL A 280 -15.87 -5.16 -12.27
CA VAL A 280 -15.52 -4.26 -11.14
C VAL A 280 -14.03 -4.36 -10.78
N GLN A 281 -13.17 -4.25 -11.79
CA GLN A 281 -11.70 -4.39 -11.69
C GLN A 281 -11.00 -3.14 -11.10
N TRP A 282 -11.57 -2.53 -10.07
CA TRP A 282 -11.08 -1.28 -9.49
C TRP A 282 -9.70 -1.39 -8.82
N THR A 283 -9.20 -2.61 -8.56
CA THR A 283 -7.83 -2.82 -8.05
C THR A 283 -6.80 -3.11 -9.14
N GLU A 284 -7.25 -3.25 -10.40
CA GLU A 284 -6.43 -3.73 -11.52
C GLU A 284 -6.36 -2.76 -12.69
N LYS A 285 -7.44 -2.01 -12.95
CA LYS A 285 -7.52 -1.01 -14.04
C LYS A 285 -7.59 0.41 -13.47
N LYS A 286 -6.84 1.33 -14.07
CA LYS A 286 -6.72 2.74 -13.62
C LYS A 286 -8.05 3.47 -13.56
N ARG A 287 -8.86 3.39 -14.61
CA ARG A 287 -10.14 4.09 -14.68
C ARG A 287 -11.17 3.57 -13.67
N PRO A 288 -11.47 2.26 -13.60
CA PRO A 288 -12.34 1.70 -12.56
C PRO A 288 -11.85 2.03 -11.14
N CYS A 289 -10.53 2.09 -10.92
CA CYS A 289 -9.96 2.51 -9.62
C CYS A 289 -10.32 3.96 -9.27
N ALA A 290 -10.14 4.87 -10.23
CA ALA A 290 -10.46 6.29 -10.06
C ALA A 290 -11.95 6.51 -9.84
N GLU A 291 -12.81 5.83 -10.60
CA GLU A 291 -14.27 5.89 -10.44
C GLU A 291 -14.69 5.41 -9.05
N ALA A 292 -14.15 4.29 -8.60
CA ALA A 292 -14.45 3.73 -7.28
C ALA A 292 -13.96 4.65 -6.14
N LEU A 293 -12.81 5.31 -6.30
CA LEU A 293 -12.33 6.31 -5.34
C LEU A 293 -13.21 7.57 -5.35
N PHE A 294 -13.62 8.04 -6.52
CA PHE A 294 -14.50 9.21 -6.67
C PHE A 294 -15.84 9.00 -5.94
N ILE A 295 -16.47 7.84 -6.08
CA ILE A 295 -17.74 7.52 -5.39
C ILE A 295 -17.57 7.66 -3.88
N VAL A 296 -16.48 7.14 -3.32
CA VAL A 296 -16.21 7.22 -1.88
C VAL A 296 -16.02 8.65 -1.40
N ILE A 297 -15.27 9.46 -2.16
CA ILE A 297 -15.07 10.87 -1.83
C ILE A 297 -16.39 11.62 -1.90
N PHE A 298 -17.15 11.42 -2.98
CA PHE A 298 -18.43 12.06 -3.20
C PHE A 298 -19.44 11.73 -2.09
N GLU A 299 -19.49 10.48 -1.63
CA GLU A 299 -20.35 10.08 -0.51
C GLU A 299 -19.93 10.71 0.82
N LYS A 300 -18.63 10.83 1.08
CA LYS A 300 -18.08 11.26 2.37
C LYS A 300 -17.99 12.79 2.52
N TYR A 301 -17.90 13.51 1.42
CA TYR A 301 -17.71 14.96 1.39
C TYR A 301 -18.82 15.69 0.60
N ARG A 302 -20.07 15.18 0.65
CA ARG A 302 -21.23 15.76 -0.07
C ARG A 302 -21.48 17.25 0.17
N GLU A 303 -21.02 17.77 1.31
CA GLU A 303 -21.24 19.15 1.75
C GLU A 303 -20.16 20.13 1.26
N VAL A 304 -19.08 19.61 0.65
CA VAL A 304 -18.00 20.37 0.01
C VAL A 304 -18.27 20.48 -1.48
#